data_AF-A0A8T5JJJ6-F1
#
_entry.id   AF-A0A8T5JJJ6-F1
#
_cell.length_a   1.000
_cell.length_b   1.000
_cell.length_c   1.000
_cell.angle_alpha   90.00
_cell.angle_beta   90.00
_cell.angle_gamma   90.00
#
_symmetry.space_group_name_H-M   'P 1'
#
loop_
_entity.id
_entity.type
_entity.pdbx_description
1 polymer ?
#
loop_
_entity_poly.entity_id
_entity_poly.type
_entity_poly.pdbx_seq_one_letter_code
_entity_poly.pdbx_strand_id
1 'polypeptide(L)'
;MSSRPKQSNIKTFTRLIGYISKYWELKAILILILFTTASTAISPAIVGNIIDMIRAVAEGNPIEASEGVGEIAYQMLIPFAVWLSLVREMDPGKATLFVFSFALIVLSILEGVFSYMQRYLLTIISQRAGYDMRDDMYNSLLEQSFSFYDQQRTGQLMARATGDINMLGRFFNMAFRMAISNILV
;
A
#
# COMPACT_ATOMS: atom_id res chain seq x y z
N MET A 1 40.78 23.83 -8.76
CA MET A 1 39.89 22.77 -8.23
C MET A 1 39.18 23.33 -7.00
N SER A 2 38.00 23.94 -7.16
CA SER A 2 37.19 24.37 -6.01
C SER A 2 36.40 23.17 -5.49
N SER A 3 36.73 22.74 -4.28
CA SER A 3 36.04 21.69 -3.55
C SER A 3 34.61 22.16 -3.25
N ARG A 4 33.65 21.71 -4.07
CA ARG A 4 32.22 21.88 -3.76
C ARG A 4 31.96 21.33 -2.35
N PRO A 5 31.30 22.08 -1.45
CA PRO A 5 31.03 21.62 -0.10
C PRO A 5 30.20 20.32 -0.16
N LYS A 6 30.63 19.29 0.58
CA LYS A 6 29.89 18.03 0.74
C LYS A 6 28.50 18.36 1.28
N GLN A 7 27.50 18.41 0.40
CA GLN A 7 26.11 18.50 0.83
C GLN A 7 25.81 17.25 1.66
N SER A 8 25.16 17.43 2.82
CA SER A 8 24.83 16.27 3.66
C SER A 8 23.88 15.33 2.90
N ASN A 9 24.12 14.03 2.99
CA ASN A 9 23.34 13.00 2.28
C ASN A 9 21.82 13.13 2.51
N ILE A 10 21.43 13.66 3.67
CA ILE A 10 20.04 13.94 4.08
C ILE A 10 19.40 15.05 3.23
N LYS A 11 20.14 16.11 2.88
CA LYS A 11 19.62 17.20 2.03
C LYS A 11 19.36 16.72 0.60
N THR A 12 20.22 15.87 0.07
CA THR A 12 19.99 15.26 -1.25
C THR A 12 18.76 14.36 -1.21
N PHE A 13 18.64 13.51 -0.19
CA PHE A 13 17.51 12.61 -0.03
C PHE A 13 16.16 13.35 0.09
N THR A 14 16.11 14.43 0.89
CA THR A 14 14.90 15.25 1.04
C THR A 14 14.50 15.96 -0.26
N ARG A 15 15.47 16.41 -1.08
CA ARG A 15 15.19 16.93 -2.42
C ARG A 15 14.57 15.87 -3.34
N LEU A 16 15.08 14.64 -3.28
CA LEU A 16 14.54 13.53 -4.09
C LEU A 16 13.11 13.16 -3.68
N ILE A 17 12.81 13.15 -2.38
CA ILE A 17 11.43 13.02 -1.87
C ILE A 17 10.54 14.17 -2.36
N GLY A 18 11.10 15.37 -2.49
CA GLY A 18 10.42 16.55 -3.05
C GLY A 18 9.75 16.26 -4.39
N TYR A 19 10.44 15.57 -5.31
CA TYR A 19 9.89 15.20 -6.62
C TYR A 19 8.66 14.28 -6.53
N ILE A 20 8.59 13.41 -5.52
CA ILE A 20 7.50 12.45 -5.32
C ILE A 20 6.34 13.09 -4.56
N SER A 21 6.65 13.92 -3.55
CA SER A 21 5.66 14.55 -2.65
C SER A 21 4.75 15.59 -3.30
N LYS A 22 5.10 16.06 -4.50
CA LYS A 22 4.31 17.01 -5.29
C LYS A 22 2.97 16.43 -5.76
N TYR A 23 2.89 15.10 -5.89
CA TYR A 23 1.77 14.40 -6.50
C TYR A 23 0.66 14.11 -5.48
N TRP A 24 -0.60 14.49 -5.81
CA TRP A 24 -1.76 14.21 -4.96
C TRP A 24 -2.04 12.71 -4.82
N GLU A 25 -1.59 11.93 -5.81
CA GLU A 25 -1.63 10.47 -5.79
C GLU A 25 -0.94 9.91 -4.54
N LEU A 26 0.07 10.60 -3.99
CA LEU A 26 0.70 10.20 -2.73
C LEU A 26 -0.27 10.28 -1.55
N LYS A 27 -1.09 11.34 -1.48
CA LYS A 27 -2.14 11.48 -0.45
C LYS A 27 -3.21 10.40 -0.62
N ALA A 28 -3.60 10.10 -1.86
CA ALA A 28 -4.54 9.01 -2.15
C ALA A 28 -4.00 7.65 -1.69
N ILE A 29 -2.72 7.38 -1.94
CA ILE A 29 -2.05 6.16 -1.48
C ILE A 29 -2.06 6.08 0.05
N LEU A 30 -1.76 7.17 0.78
CA LEU A 30 -1.81 7.17 2.25
C LEU A 30 -3.20 6.82 2.78
N ILE A 31 -4.26 7.35 2.18
CA ILE A 31 -5.65 7.01 2.55
C ILE A 31 -5.95 5.54 2.23
N LEU A 32 -5.58 5.07 1.04
CA LEU A 32 -5.76 3.68 0.65
C LEU A 32 -5.01 2.73 1.57
N ILE A 33 -3.83 3.12 2.06
CA ILE A 33 -3.03 2.33 2.99
C ILE A 33 -3.75 2.15 4.32
N LEU A 34 -4.25 3.25 4.89
CA LEU A 34 -5.04 3.18 6.13
C LEU A 34 -6.24 2.25 5.96
N PHE A 35 -6.91 2.31 4.80
CA PHE A 35 -8.03 1.44 4.48
C PHE A 35 -7.61 -0.03 4.37
N THR A 36 -6.54 -0.34 3.62
CA THR A 36 -6.07 -1.72 3.48
C THR A 36 -5.59 -2.32 4.78
N THR A 37 -4.92 -1.53 5.63
CA THR A 37 -4.45 -2.00 6.94
C THR A 37 -5.60 -2.28 7.88
N ALA A 38 -6.62 -1.43 7.90
CA ALA A 38 -7.84 -1.71 8.66
C ALA A 38 -8.50 -3.01 8.17
N SER A 39 -8.58 -3.21 6.84
CA SER A 39 -9.13 -4.42 6.23
C SER A 39 -8.34 -5.69 6.60
N THR A 40 -7.00 -5.65 6.54
CA THR A 40 -6.17 -6.79 6.93
C THR A 40 -6.23 -7.10 8.41
N ALA A 41 -6.38 -6.09 9.27
CA ALA A 41 -6.53 -6.29 10.72
C ALA A 41 -7.84 -7.00 11.09
N ILE A 42 -8.91 -6.81 10.31
CA ILE A 42 -10.22 -7.43 10.55
C ILE A 42 -10.23 -8.91 10.14
N SER A 43 -9.47 -9.30 9.11
CA SER A 43 -9.48 -10.68 8.58
C SER A 43 -9.16 -11.76 9.62
N PRO A 44 -8.07 -11.66 10.43
CA PRO A 44 -7.80 -12.62 11.51
C PRO A 44 -8.91 -12.70 12.54
N ALA A 45 -9.56 -11.57 12.85
CA ALA A 45 -10.65 -11.51 13.81
C ALA A 45 -11.88 -12.28 13.30
N ILE A 46 -12.24 -12.13 12.02
CA ILE A 46 -13.32 -12.92 11.41
C ILE A 46 -12.98 -14.42 11.40
N VAL A 47 -11.73 -14.79 11.12
CA VAL A 47 -11.29 -16.19 11.17
C VAL A 47 -11.39 -16.76 12.59
N GLY A 48 -10.95 -16.01 13.61
CA GLY A 48 -11.10 -16.39 15.02
C GLY A 48 -12.56 -16.63 15.38
N ASN A 49 -13.43 -15.69 15.02
CA ASN A 49 -14.87 -15.79 15.22
C ASN A 49 -15.46 -17.05 14.57
N ILE A 50 -15.07 -17.37 13.33
CA ILE A 50 -15.51 -18.59 12.64
C ILE A 50 -15.05 -19.85 13.39
N ILE A 51 -13.80 -19.88 13.85
CA ILE A 51 -13.26 -21.03 14.61
C ILE A 51 -14.05 -21.24 15.89
N ASP A 52 -14.30 -20.17 16.65
CA ASP A 52 -15.02 -20.23 17.92
C ASP A 52 -16.49 -20.64 17.71
N MET A 53 -17.15 -20.13 16.66
CA MET A 53 -18.50 -20.58 16.28
C MET A 53 -18.54 -22.07 15.93
N ILE A 54 -17.57 -22.55 15.15
CA ILE A 54 -17.51 -23.98 14.77
C ILE A 54 -17.35 -24.85 16.01
N ARG A 55 -16.52 -24.43 16.97
CA ARG A 55 -16.34 -25.12 18.26
C ARG A 55 -17.61 -25.11 19.09
N ALA A 56 -18.24 -23.95 19.27
CA ALA A 56 -19.48 -23.81 20.03
C ALA A 56 -20.61 -24.70 19.46
N VAL A 57 -20.76 -24.71 18.12
CA VAL A 57 -21.72 -25.57 17.43
C VAL A 57 -21.40 -27.06 17.61
N ALA A 58 -20.13 -27.45 17.61
CA ALA A 58 -19.72 -28.85 17.80
C ALA A 58 -19.94 -29.34 19.25
N GLU A 59 -19.75 -28.45 20.23
CA GLU A 59 -19.89 -28.76 21.66
C GLU A 59 -21.32 -28.57 22.19
N GLY A 60 -22.21 -27.94 21.41
CA GLY A 60 -23.56 -27.57 21.84
C GLY A 60 -23.58 -26.37 22.81
N ASN A 61 -22.47 -25.63 22.89
CA ASN A 61 -22.32 -24.44 23.71
C ASN A 61 -22.90 -23.20 23.00
N PRO A 62 -23.38 -22.19 23.75
CA PRO A 62 -23.80 -20.93 23.15
C PRO A 62 -22.63 -20.25 22.45
N ILE A 63 -22.91 -19.53 21.36
CA ILE A 63 -21.90 -18.75 20.64
C ILE A 63 -21.51 -17.56 21.51
N GLU A 64 -20.32 -17.62 22.11
CA GLU A 64 -19.75 -16.51 22.87
C GLU A 64 -19.19 -15.44 21.91
N ALA A 65 -19.45 -14.17 22.21
CA ALA A 65 -18.93 -13.06 21.43
C ALA A 65 -17.43 -12.91 21.69
N SER A 66 -16.63 -12.87 20.62
CA SER A 66 -15.19 -12.63 20.72
C SER A 66 -14.89 -11.21 21.21
N GLU A 67 -13.91 -11.06 22.10
CA GLU A 67 -13.46 -9.76 22.63
C GLU A 67 -12.58 -9.00 21.62
N GLY A 68 -12.61 -7.67 21.66
CA GLY A 68 -11.71 -6.81 20.90
C GLY A 68 -12.13 -6.59 19.44
N VAL A 69 -11.21 -6.77 18.48
CA VAL A 69 -11.51 -6.57 17.04
C VAL A 69 -12.55 -7.59 16.52
N GLY A 70 -12.62 -8.77 17.17
CA GLY A 70 -13.64 -9.79 16.91
C GLY A 70 -15.05 -9.28 17.18
N GLU A 71 -15.22 -8.43 18.20
CA GLU A 71 -16.51 -7.85 18.58
C GLU A 71 -17.05 -6.93 17.49
N ILE A 72 -16.19 -6.10 16.90
CA ILE A 72 -16.57 -5.18 15.81
C ILE A 72 -17.08 -5.97 14.61
N ALA A 73 -16.34 -7.01 14.21
CA ALA A 73 -16.76 -7.89 13.12
C ALA A 73 -18.08 -8.61 13.44
N TYR A 74 -18.25 -9.09 14.68
CA TYR A 74 -19.50 -9.69 15.14
C TYR A 74 -20.68 -8.70 15.06
N GLN A 75 -20.54 -7.51 15.62
CA GLN A 75 -21.61 -6.49 15.63
C GLN A 75 -22.01 -6.05 14.22
N MET A 76 -21.06 -5.96 13.28
CA MET A 76 -21.35 -5.57 11.90
C MET A 76 -22.03 -6.69 11.09
N LEU A 77 -21.66 -7.95 11.30
CA LEU A 77 -22.11 -9.07 10.46
C LEU A 77 -23.37 -9.78 10.99
N ILE A 78 -23.61 -9.77 12.30
CA ILE A 78 -24.78 -10.43 12.90
C ILE A 78 -26.12 -9.93 12.36
N PRO A 79 -26.37 -8.61 12.18
CA PRO A 79 -27.64 -8.15 11.61
C PRO A 79 -27.91 -8.75 10.22
N PHE A 80 -26.87 -8.95 9.42
CA PHE A 80 -26.98 -9.57 8.11
C PHE A 80 -27.20 -11.09 8.21
N ALA A 81 -26.56 -11.76 9.18
CA ALA A 81 -26.80 -13.16 9.47
C ALA A 81 -28.24 -13.45 9.94
N VAL A 82 -28.78 -12.62 10.83
CA VAL A 82 -30.16 -12.70 11.31
C VAL A 82 -31.14 -12.40 10.18
N TRP A 83 -30.87 -11.37 9.38
CA TRP A 83 -31.71 -11.08 8.22
C TRP A 83 -31.74 -12.25 7.23
N LEU A 84 -30.59 -12.86 6.95
CA LEU A 84 -30.49 -14.02 6.06
C LEU A 84 -31.22 -15.25 6.63
N SER A 85 -31.10 -15.49 7.94
CA SER A 85 -31.78 -16.62 8.59
C SER A 85 -33.30 -16.49 8.50
N LEU A 86 -33.83 -15.28 8.66
CA LEU A 86 -35.25 -14.98 8.50
C LEU A 86 -35.73 -15.13 7.06
N VAL A 87 -34.98 -14.60 6.08
CA VAL A 87 -35.37 -14.63 4.66
C VAL A 87 -35.30 -16.04 4.05
N ARG A 88 -34.38 -16.89 4.52
CA ARG A 88 -34.17 -18.24 3.98
C ARG A 88 -34.70 -19.35 4.88
N GLU A 89 -35.36 -19.03 5.99
CA GLU A 89 -35.80 -20.00 7.00
C GLU A 89 -34.66 -20.95 7.42
N MET A 90 -33.45 -20.39 7.57
CA MET A 90 -32.25 -21.15 7.91
C MET A 90 -31.99 -21.11 9.42
N ASP A 91 -31.35 -22.15 9.93
CA ASP A 91 -30.82 -22.16 11.29
C ASP A 91 -29.89 -20.95 11.51
N PRO A 92 -30.06 -20.17 12.61
CA PRO A 92 -29.26 -18.98 12.89
C PRO A 92 -27.74 -19.25 12.93
N GLY A 93 -27.31 -20.42 13.41
CA GLY A 93 -25.90 -20.79 13.44
C GLY A 93 -25.33 -20.99 12.05
N LYS A 94 -26.05 -21.71 11.19
CA LYS A 94 -25.65 -21.90 9.77
C LYS A 94 -25.63 -20.60 8.99
N ALA A 95 -26.61 -19.72 9.21
CA ALA A 95 -26.67 -18.41 8.56
C ALA A 95 -25.47 -17.53 8.96
N THR A 96 -25.09 -17.53 10.23
CA THR A 96 -23.94 -16.77 10.74
C THR A 96 -22.63 -17.26 10.13
N LEU A 97 -22.39 -18.57 10.08
CA LEU A 97 -21.21 -19.15 9.44
C LEU A 97 -21.12 -18.80 7.95
N PHE A 98 -22.25 -18.86 7.23
CA PHE A 98 -22.31 -18.51 5.81
C PHE A 98 -21.95 -17.04 5.57
N VAL A 99 -22.53 -16.13 6.36
CA VAL A 99 -22.27 -14.69 6.26
C VAL A 99 -20.81 -14.36 6.54
N PHE A 100 -20.23 -14.92 7.61
CA PHE A 100 -18.84 -14.65 7.97
C PHE A 100 -17.87 -15.19 6.92
N SER A 101 -18.14 -16.39 6.41
CA SER A 101 -17.34 -17.00 5.34
C SER A 101 -17.42 -16.19 4.03
N PHE A 102 -18.62 -15.73 3.68
CA PHE A 102 -18.80 -14.85 2.51
C PHE A 102 -18.12 -13.49 2.70
N ALA A 103 -18.19 -12.91 3.90
CA ALA A 103 -17.52 -11.67 4.24
C ALA A 103 -16.00 -11.77 4.09
N LEU A 104 -15.38 -12.90 4.48
CA LEU A 104 -13.95 -13.13 4.26
C LEU A 104 -13.56 -13.12 2.77
N ILE A 105 -14.38 -13.75 1.93
CA ILE A 105 -14.12 -13.77 0.47
C ILE A 105 -14.20 -12.35 -0.08
N VAL A 106 -15.24 -11.59 0.28
CA VAL A 106 -15.42 -10.21 -0.15
C VAL A 106 -14.28 -9.31 0.32
N LEU A 107 -13.87 -9.42 1.60
CA LEU A 107 -12.74 -8.67 2.14
C LEU A 107 -11.43 -9.01 1.45
N SER A 108 -11.17 -10.28 1.16
CA SER A 108 -9.96 -10.72 0.45
C SER A 108 -9.90 -10.13 -0.97
N ILE A 109 -11.03 -10.09 -1.67
CA ILE A 109 -11.12 -9.47 -3.00
C ILE A 109 -10.89 -7.96 -2.90
N LEU A 110 -11.54 -7.29 -1.96
CA LEU A 110 -11.38 -5.85 -1.74
C LEU A 110 -9.94 -5.49 -1.41
N GLU A 111 -9.30 -6.25 -0.52
CA GLU A 111 -7.89 -6.09 -0.19
C GLU A 111 -7.00 -6.22 -1.43
N GLY A 112 -7.26 -7.23 -2.28
CA GLY A 112 -6.57 -7.39 -3.55
C GLY A 112 -6.72 -6.19 -4.48
N VAL A 113 -7.94 -5.66 -4.61
CA VAL A 113 -8.24 -4.48 -5.44
C VAL A 113 -7.52 -3.24 -4.91
N PHE A 114 -7.63 -2.96 -3.61
CA PHE A 114 -6.98 -1.78 -3.02
C PHE A 114 -5.46 -1.90 -3.05
N SER A 115 -4.92 -3.09 -2.77
CA SER A 115 -3.48 -3.37 -2.92
C SER A 115 -3.03 -3.10 -4.35
N TYR A 116 -3.77 -3.58 -5.36
CA TYR A 116 -3.49 -3.30 -6.77
C TYR A 116 -3.53 -1.80 -7.09
N MET A 117 -4.57 -1.08 -6.65
CA MET A 117 -4.68 0.37 -6.85
C MET A 117 -3.50 1.12 -6.25
N GLN A 118 -3.08 0.77 -5.03
CA GLN A 118 -1.88 1.34 -4.42
C GLN A 118 -0.65 1.08 -5.29
N ARG A 119 -0.50 -0.16 -5.81
CA ARG A 119 0.63 -0.51 -6.66
C ARG A 119 0.69 0.33 -7.93
N TYR A 120 -0.47 0.52 -8.54
CA TYR A 120 -0.64 1.26 -9.77
C TYR A 120 -0.29 2.74 -9.55
N LEU A 121 -0.84 3.38 -8.51
CA LEU A 121 -0.58 4.78 -8.19
C LEU A 121 0.91 5.03 -7.87
N LEU A 122 1.54 4.17 -7.07
CA LEU A 122 2.98 4.25 -6.78
C LEU A 122 3.84 4.21 -8.06
N THR A 123 3.45 3.35 -9.00
CA THR A 123 4.13 3.23 -10.29
C THR A 123 3.99 4.51 -11.11
N ILE A 124 2.79 5.10 -11.17
CA ILE A 124 2.55 6.37 -11.86
C ILE A 124 3.42 7.48 -11.26
N ILE A 125 3.42 7.63 -9.93
CA ILE A 125 4.21 8.66 -9.26
C ILE A 125 5.69 8.49 -9.59
N SER A 126 6.21 7.26 -9.54
CA SER A 126 7.61 7.00 -9.87
C SER A 126 7.97 7.33 -11.31
N GLN A 127 7.05 7.10 -12.26
CA GLN A 127 7.29 7.45 -13.66
C GLN A 127 7.30 8.97 -13.85
N ARG A 128 6.34 9.68 -13.22
CA ARG A 128 6.27 11.14 -13.29
C ARG A 128 7.45 11.83 -12.59
N ALA A 129 7.81 11.38 -11.39
CA ALA A 129 9.02 11.85 -10.72
C ALA A 129 10.28 11.57 -11.54
N GLY A 130 10.37 10.40 -12.20
CA GLY A 130 11.46 10.09 -13.11
C GLY A 130 11.49 10.97 -14.36
N TYR A 131 10.32 11.39 -14.86
CA TYR A 131 10.21 12.36 -15.94
C TYR A 131 10.73 13.73 -15.51
N ASP A 132 10.26 14.25 -14.37
CA ASP A 132 10.70 15.55 -13.83
C ASP A 132 12.22 15.57 -13.58
N MET A 133 12.77 14.49 -13.03
CA MET A 133 14.22 14.39 -12.80
C MET A 133 15.01 14.40 -14.11
N ARG A 134 14.48 13.79 -15.19
CA ARG A 134 15.13 13.82 -16.50
C ARG A 134 15.05 15.21 -17.12
N ASP A 135 13.92 15.89 -16.96
CA ASP A 135 13.72 17.25 -17.47
C ASP A 135 14.69 18.23 -16.80
N ASP A 136 14.78 18.20 -15.47
CA ASP A 136 15.73 19.02 -14.72
C ASP A 136 17.20 18.73 -15.09
N MET A 137 17.53 17.44 -15.28
CA MET A 137 18.86 17.05 -15.70
C MET A 137 19.16 17.52 -17.13
N TYR A 138 18.20 17.44 -18.04
CA TYR A 138 18.33 17.91 -19.41
C TYR A 138 18.54 19.42 -19.47
N ASN A 139 17.71 20.19 -18.76
CA ASN A 139 17.86 21.65 -18.65
C ASN A 139 19.23 22.02 -18.08
N SER A 140 19.68 21.30 -17.04
CA SER A 140 21.02 21.51 -16.45
C SER A 140 22.17 21.20 -17.41
N LEU A 141 21.98 20.26 -18.35
CA LEU A 141 22.98 19.94 -19.38
C LEU A 141 23.05 21.06 -20.43
N LEU A 142 21.91 21.57 -20.90
CA LEU A 142 21.88 22.65 -21.90
C LEU A 142 22.65 23.91 -21.46
N GLU A 143 22.73 24.18 -20.16
CA GLU A 143 23.45 25.32 -19.59
C GLU A 143 24.95 25.07 -19.33
N GLN A 144 25.47 23.85 -19.60
CA GLN A 144 26.89 23.55 -19.38
C GLN A 144 27.81 24.11 -20.46
N SER A 145 29.06 24.39 -20.08
CA SER A 145 30.10 24.87 -21.00
C SER A 145 30.62 23.78 -21.93
N PHE A 146 31.16 24.15 -23.09
CA PHE A 146 31.80 23.21 -24.02
C PHE A 146 32.90 22.36 -23.38
N SER A 147 33.70 22.95 -22.48
CA SER A 147 34.76 22.23 -21.76
C SER A 147 34.24 21.11 -20.85
N PHE A 148 33.00 21.21 -20.36
CA PHE A 148 32.36 20.12 -19.62
C PHE A 148 32.11 18.90 -20.52
N TYR A 149 31.70 19.14 -21.76
CA TYR A 149 31.42 18.09 -22.74
C TYR A 149 32.69 17.42 -23.28
N ASP A 150 33.81 18.13 -23.38
CA ASP A 150 35.11 17.52 -23.73
C ASP A 150 35.60 16.52 -22.67
N GLN A 151 35.19 16.71 -21.41
CA GLN A 151 35.61 15.87 -20.28
C GLN A 151 34.65 14.72 -19.98
N GLN A 152 33.40 14.79 -20.44
CA GLN A 152 32.34 13.82 -20.11
C GLN A 152 31.86 13.10 -21.37
N ARG A 153 31.95 11.77 -21.38
CA ARG A 153 31.43 10.98 -22.51
C ARG A 153 29.91 11.05 -22.55
N THR A 154 29.33 11.38 -23.70
CA THR A 154 27.86 11.44 -23.90
C THR A 154 27.15 10.16 -23.45
N GLY A 155 27.74 8.98 -23.69
CA GLY A 155 27.18 7.70 -23.23
C GLY A 155 27.07 7.58 -21.71
N GLN A 156 28.01 8.17 -20.96
CA GLN A 156 27.96 8.20 -19.50
C GLN A 156 26.84 9.11 -19.00
N LEU A 157 26.62 10.25 -19.64
CA LEU A 157 25.51 11.15 -19.32
C LEU A 157 24.15 10.48 -19.55
N MET A 158 23.99 9.78 -20.69
CA MET A 158 22.78 9.02 -20.99
C MET A 158 22.54 7.86 -20.02
N ALA A 159 23.60 7.16 -19.61
CA ALA A 159 23.50 6.09 -18.62
C ALA A 159 23.00 6.61 -17.26
N ARG A 160 23.44 7.80 -16.83
CA ARG A 160 22.94 8.44 -15.60
C ARG A 160 21.48 8.92 -15.76
N ALA A 161 21.16 9.54 -16.90
CA ALA A 161 19.81 10.01 -17.24
C ALA A 161 18.74 8.91 -17.19
N THR A 162 19.13 7.71 -17.57
CA THR A 162 18.20 6.59 -17.74
C THR A 162 18.37 5.59 -16.61
N GLY A 163 19.56 5.03 -16.44
CA GLY A 163 19.89 4.00 -15.47
C GLY A 163 19.71 4.48 -14.04
N ASP A 164 20.40 5.55 -13.64
CA ASP A 164 20.40 6.02 -12.26
C ASP A 164 19.00 6.53 -11.85
N ILE A 165 18.34 7.30 -12.72
CA ILE A 165 16.98 7.80 -12.46
C ILE A 165 15.97 6.64 -12.35
N ASN A 166 16.09 5.61 -13.20
CA ASN A 166 15.23 4.41 -13.09
C ASN A 166 15.51 3.60 -11.82
N MET A 167 16.78 3.45 -11.42
CA MET A 167 17.15 2.82 -10.16
C MET A 167 16.54 3.57 -8.98
N LEU A 168 16.60 4.91 -9.01
CA LEU A 168 16.04 5.76 -7.97
C LEU A 168 14.53 5.58 -7.85
N GLY A 169 13.80 5.59 -8.97
CA GLY A 169 12.36 5.34 -8.99
C GLY A 169 11.99 3.95 -8.44
N ARG A 170 12.74 2.91 -8.80
CA ARG A 170 12.55 1.56 -8.24
C ARG A 170 12.85 1.49 -6.74
N PHE A 171 13.93 2.14 -6.32
CA PHE A 171 14.29 2.24 -4.90
C PHE A 171 13.16 2.89 -4.10
N PHE A 172 12.61 4.02 -4.58
CA PHE A 172 11.49 4.67 -3.90
C PHE A 172 10.24 3.79 -3.86
N ASN A 173 9.89 3.12 -4.95
CA ASN A 173 8.78 2.17 -4.94
C ASN A 173 8.95 1.07 -3.88
N MET A 174 10.15 0.48 -3.81
CA MET A 174 10.43 -0.62 -2.89
C MET A 174 10.54 -0.14 -1.45
N ALA A 175 11.29 0.93 -1.19
CA ALA A 175 11.49 1.50 0.14
C ALA A 175 10.16 1.99 0.74
N PHE A 176 9.33 2.66 -0.07
CA PHE A 176 8.01 3.11 0.38
C PHE A 176 7.11 1.92 0.72
N ARG A 177 7.05 0.89 -0.13
CA ARG A 177 6.29 -0.33 0.15
C ARG A 177 6.77 -1.07 1.40
N MET A 178 8.08 -1.22 1.58
CA MET A 178 8.65 -1.88 2.75
C MET A 178 8.36 -1.09 4.02
N ALA A 179 8.52 0.24 4.00
CA ALA A 179 8.21 1.09 5.13
C ALA A 179 6.73 0.95 5.54
N ILE A 180 5.82 0.92 4.57
CA ILE A 180 4.39 0.70 4.82
C ILE A 180 4.15 -0.68 5.44
N SER A 181 4.69 -1.73 4.80
CA SER A 181 4.48 -3.10 5.26
C SER A 181 4.98 -3.31 6.68
N ASN A 182 6.13 -2.74 7.04
CA ASN A 182 6.77 -2.99 8.34
C ASN A 182 6.23 -2.11 9.48
N ILE A 183 5.57 -0.99 9.17
CA ILE A 183 4.97 -0.13 10.20
C ILE A 183 3.56 -0.60 10.56
N LEU A 184 2.88 -1.27 9.63
CA LEU A 184 1.45 -1.59 9.72
C LEU A 184 1.17 -3.07 9.97
N VAL A 185 2.16 -3.95 9.81
CA VAL A 185 2.12 -5.39 10.12
C VAL A 185 3.12 -5.66 11.23
#